data_AF-A0A447KKY2-F1
#
_entry.id   AF-A0A447KKY2-F1
#
_cell.length_a   1.000
_cell.length_b   1.000
_cell.length_c   1.000
_cell.angle_alpha   90.00
_cell.angle_beta   90.00
_cell.angle_gamma   90.00
#
_symmetry.space_group_name_H-M   'P 1'
#
loop_
_entity.id
_entity.type
_entity.pdbx_description
1 polymer ?
#
loop_
_entity_poly.entity_id
_entity_poly.type
_entity_poly.pdbx_seq_one_letter_code
_entity_poly.pdbx_strand_id
1 'polypeptide(L)'
;MLAPTVIDINEMNLQQTLEQSMSVPVLFYFWSDRSQHCQQLTPLLDKLATEYAGQFVLAKVDCDAEQMIASQFGLRSIPTVYLFKDGQPVDGFQGPQPEEVIREFLQRFLPKAEDLKLAQANELLQAGNAIEALPLLKDAWQSSNQRGDIGLTLAETQLTLNRIEDAEAVLATIPLQDRDTRYQGLVAQIELMKQAADTPEIQLLQQQVDADPTNAELAVQLALQLHQVGRNEEALEQLMGHLKKDLTAANGSARKTLMDILAALGTGDALAAKYRRQLYSLLY
;
A
#
# COMPACT_ATOMS: atom_id res chain seq x y z
N MET A 1 -1.66 0.11 -24.10
CA MET A 1 -0.26 0.44 -24.43
C MET A 1 0.15 1.55 -23.48
N LEU A 2 1.25 1.40 -22.76
CA LEU A 2 1.81 2.52 -21.99
C LEU A 2 2.11 3.63 -23.01
N ALA A 3 1.57 4.83 -22.78
CA ALA A 3 1.85 5.98 -23.64
C ALA A 3 3.37 6.20 -23.68
N PRO A 4 3.94 6.61 -24.83
CA PRO A 4 5.37 6.89 -24.93
C PRO A 4 5.79 7.89 -23.85
N THR A 5 6.81 7.53 -23.06
CA THR A 5 7.36 8.38 -21.99
C THR A 5 8.14 9.57 -22.52
N VAL A 6 8.53 9.52 -23.80
CA VAL A 6 9.20 10.60 -24.53
C VAL A 6 8.48 10.81 -25.86
N ILE A 7 8.11 12.06 -26.14
CA ILE A 7 7.38 12.47 -27.34
C ILE A 7 8.10 13.66 -27.97
N ASP A 8 8.44 13.56 -29.25
CA ASP A 8 8.87 14.71 -30.04
C ASP A 8 7.63 15.50 -30.51
N ILE A 9 7.57 16.77 -30.13
CA ILE A 9 6.42 17.63 -30.35
C ILE A 9 6.48 18.26 -31.74
N ASN A 10 5.33 18.30 -32.39
CA ASN A 10 5.06 19.01 -33.64
C ASN A 10 3.62 19.56 -33.63
N GLU A 11 3.24 20.24 -34.69
CA GLU A 11 1.93 20.89 -34.78
C GLU A 11 0.74 19.92 -34.65
N MET A 12 0.92 18.66 -35.06
CA MET A 12 -0.15 17.66 -35.05
C MET A 12 -0.42 17.07 -33.67
N ASN A 13 0.59 17.00 -32.79
CA ASN A 13 0.48 16.34 -31.49
C ASN A 13 0.51 17.29 -30.29
N LEU A 14 0.89 18.56 -30.47
CA LEU A 14 0.98 19.54 -29.39
C LEU A 14 -0.30 19.63 -28.54
N GLN A 15 -1.46 19.78 -29.19
CA GLN A 15 -2.73 19.91 -28.48
C GLN A 15 -3.07 18.64 -27.68
N GLN A 16 -2.90 17.47 -28.30
CA GLN A 16 -3.14 16.19 -27.63
C GLN A 16 -2.20 16.01 -26.42
N THR A 17 -0.93 16.40 -26.53
CA THR A 17 0.02 16.32 -25.44
C THR A 17 -0.31 17.30 -24.32
N LEU A 18 -0.81 18.51 -24.63
CA LEU A 18 -1.33 19.43 -23.62
C LEU A 18 -2.55 18.86 -22.90
N GLU A 19 -3.49 18.25 -23.63
CA GLU A 19 -4.66 17.58 -23.03
C GLU A 19 -4.25 16.39 -22.15
N GLN A 20 -3.17 15.67 -22.51
CA GLN A 20 -2.61 14.59 -21.68
C GLN A 20 -2.16 15.07 -20.30
N SER A 21 -1.78 16.35 -20.15
CA SER A 21 -1.40 16.96 -18.87
C SER A 21 -2.52 17.00 -17.83
N MET A 22 -3.77 16.78 -18.25
CA MET A 22 -4.92 16.64 -17.35
C MET A 22 -4.89 15.33 -16.54
N SER A 23 -4.14 14.32 -17.01
CA SER A 23 -4.06 13.00 -16.38
C SER A 23 -2.67 12.69 -15.85
N VAL A 24 -1.63 13.06 -16.59
CA VAL A 24 -0.22 12.78 -16.26
C VAL A 24 0.60 14.03 -16.49
N PRO A 25 1.44 14.48 -15.54
CA PRO A 25 2.30 15.66 -15.74
C PRO A 25 3.13 15.57 -17.03
N VAL A 26 3.21 16.67 -17.77
CA VAL A 26 3.96 16.75 -19.03
C VAL A 26 5.11 17.74 -18.90
N LEU A 27 6.33 17.26 -19.04
CA LEU A 27 7.55 18.06 -18.99
C LEU A 27 7.94 18.48 -20.40
N PHE A 28 7.58 19.70 -20.80
CA PHE A 28 8.02 20.29 -22.05
C PHE A 28 9.48 20.72 -21.95
N TYR A 29 10.31 20.17 -22.83
CA TYR A 29 11.73 20.49 -22.96
C TYR A 29 11.98 21.15 -24.32
N PHE A 30 12.24 22.45 -24.28
CA PHE A 30 12.56 23.27 -25.45
C PHE A 30 14.06 23.26 -25.68
N TRP A 31 14.47 22.67 -26.80
CA TRP A 31 15.86 22.34 -27.07
C TRP A 31 16.28 22.72 -28.50
N SER A 32 17.59 22.65 -28.76
CA SER A 32 18.21 22.86 -30.07
C SER A 32 19.56 22.13 -30.10
N ASP A 33 19.86 21.49 -31.24
CA ASP A 33 21.15 20.79 -31.48
C ASP A 33 22.36 21.73 -31.40
N ARG A 34 22.14 23.02 -31.61
CA ARG A 34 23.18 24.06 -31.62
C ARG A 34 23.61 24.50 -30.23
N SER A 35 22.85 24.14 -29.20
CA SER A 35 23.12 24.55 -27.82
C SER A 35 23.93 23.50 -27.07
N GLN A 36 25.12 23.88 -26.61
CA GLN A 36 25.98 23.01 -25.79
C GLN A 36 25.31 22.60 -24.47
N HIS A 37 24.45 23.45 -23.90
CA HIS A 37 23.71 23.12 -22.69
C HIS A 37 22.65 22.04 -22.92
N CYS A 38 22.03 22.01 -24.11
CA CYS A 38 21.10 20.95 -24.48
C CYS A 38 21.81 19.59 -24.58
N GLN A 39 23.04 19.54 -25.09
CA GLN A 39 23.81 18.29 -25.20
C GLN A 39 24.05 17.61 -23.85
N GLN A 40 24.11 18.38 -22.75
CA GLN A 40 24.22 17.84 -21.39
C GLN A 40 22.85 17.49 -20.81
N LEU A 41 21.83 18.31 -21.05
CA LEU A 41 20.51 18.17 -20.42
C LEU A 41 19.64 17.08 -21.07
N THR A 42 19.69 16.92 -22.40
CA THR A 42 18.93 15.91 -23.13
C THR A 42 19.13 14.49 -22.59
N PRO A 43 20.37 13.94 -22.48
CA PRO A 43 20.55 12.56 -22.00
C PRO A 43 20.10 12.40 -20.53
N LEU A 44 20.20 13.45 -19.73
CA LEU A 44 19.72 13.44 -18.35
C LEU A 44 18.19 13.37 -18.30
N LEU A 45 17.47 14.17 -19.07
CA LEU A 45 16.01 14.12 -19.12
C LEU A 45 15.50 12.79 -19.70
N ASP A 46 16.16 12.25 -20.75
CA ASP A 46 15.81 10.95 -21.33
C ASP A 46 16.02 9.81 -20.29
N LYS A 47 17.11 9.86 -19.49
CA LYS A 47 17.35 8.94 -18.37
C LYS A 47 16.23 9.02 -17.34
N LEU A 48 15.86 10.22 -16.90
CA LEU A 48 14.81 10.41 -15.90
C LEU A 48 13.43 9.96 -16.43
N ALA A 49 13.09 10.25 -17.68
CA ALA A 49 11.84 9.80 -18.30
C ALA A 49 11.73 8.26 -18.33
N THR A 50 12.86 7.57 -18.51
CA THR A 50 12.93 6.11 -18.42
C THR A 50 12.78 5.62 -16.98
N GLU A 51 13.49 6.23 -16.04
CA GLU A 51 13.50 5.84 -14.62
C GLU A 51 12.14 6.00 -13.94
N TYR A 52 11.45 7.11 -14.19
CA TYR A 52 10.14 7.40 -13.61
C TYR A 52 8.99 6.68 -14.34
N ALA A 53 9.29 5.91 -15.40
CA ALA A 53 8.42 4.90 -16.00
C ALA A 53 6.94 5.29 -16.13
N GLY A 54 6.66 6.44 -16.75
CA GLY A 54 5.29 6.90 -17.02
C GLY A 54 4.65 7.77 -15.94
N GLN A 55 5.36 8.11 -14.85
CA GLN A 55 4.89 9.11 -13.88
C GLN A 55 4.83 10.53 -14.47
N PHE A 56 5.59 10.78 -15.55
CA PHE A 56 5.45 11.98 -16.39
C PHE A 56 5.77 11.66 -17.85
N VAL A 57 5.42 12.57 -18.74
CA VAL A 57 5.76 12.53 -20.17
C VAL A 57 6.80 13.59 -20.47
N LEU A 58 7.92 13.23 -21.09
CA LEU A 58 8.90 14.17 -21.63
C LEU A 58 8.50 14.59 -23.04
N ALA A 59 8.09 15.85 -23.20
CA ALA A 59 7.68 16.44 -24.47
C ALA A 59 8.82 17.29 -25.04
N LYS A 60 9.57 16.77 -26.01
CA LYS A 60 10.74 17.42 -26.60
C LYS A 60 10.32 18.32 -27.75
N VAL A 61 10.59 19.61 -27.65
CA VAL A 61 10.28 20.61 -28.69
C VAL A 61 11.60 21.08 -29.30
N ASP A 62 11.89 20.65 -30.52
CA ASP A 62 13.01 21.17 -31.29
C ASP A 62 12.70 22.60 -31.75
N CYS A 63 13.36 23.59 -31.17
CA CYS A 63 13.12 24.99 -31.48
C CYS A 63 13.67 25.42 -32.84
N ASP A 64 14.60 24.66 -33.44
CA ASP A 64 15.10 24.92 -34.79
C ASP A 64 14.07 24.47 -35.84
N ALA A 65 13.42 23.32 -35.61
CA ALA A 65 12.41 22.75 -36.49
C ALA A 65 11.01 23.35 -36.27
N GLU A 66 10.58 23.49 -35.01
CA GLU A 66 9.23 23.88 -34.60
C GLU A 66 9.16 25.34 -34.11
N GLN A 67 9.67 26.27 -34.94
CA GLN A 67 9.80 27.69 -34.58
C GLN A 67 8.47 28.35 -34.21
N MET A 68 7.39 27.98 -34.91
CA MET A 68 6.07 28.55 -34.63
C MET A 68 5.55 28.09 -33.26
N ILE A 69 5.77 26.83 -32.89
CA ILE A 69 5.43 26.31 -31.55
C ILE A 69 6.28 27.02 -30.51
N ALA A 70 7.60 27.05 -30.67
CA ALA A 70 8.52 27.71 -29.74
C ALA A 70 8.15 29.19 -29.50
N SER A 71 7.68 29.89 -30.53
CA SER A 71 7.25 31.29 -30.42
C SER A 71 6.00 31.48 -29.53
N GLN A 72 5.07 30.52 -29.54
CA GLN A 72 3.85 30.56 -28.72
C GLN A 72 4.14 30.46 -27.23
N PHE A 73 5.22 29.77 -26.85
CA PHE A 73 5.64 29.62 -25.45
C PHE A 73 6.50 30.80 -24.94
N GLY A 74 6.79 31.80 -25.79
CA GLY A 74 7.48 33.03 -25.38
C GLY A 74 8.88 32.80 -24.77
N LEU A 75 9.63 31.84 -25.32
CA LEU A 75 10.94 31.43 -24.80
C LEU A 75 11.93 32.60 -24.78
N ARG A 76 12.66 32.73 -23.67
CA ARG A 76 13.72 33.74 -23.49
C ARG A 76 15.14 33.18 -23.67
N SER A 77 15.29 31.88 -23.53
CA SER A 77 16.56 31.16 -23.62
C SER A 77 16.35 29.69 -23.98
N ILE A 78 17.39 29.03 -24.48
CA ILE A 78 17.41 27.58 -24.73
C ILE A 78 18.64 26.99 -24.00
N PRO A 79 18.48 25.89 -23.23
CA PRO A 79 17.26 25.14 -22.99
C PRO A 79 16.29 25.84 -22.02
N THR A 80 15.00 25.56 -22.19
CA THR A 80 13.96 25.90 -21.22
C THR A 80 13.11 24.66 -20.97
N VAL A 81 12.73 24.43 -19.73
CA VAL A 81 11.85 23.33 -19.32
C VAL A 81 10.64 23.91 -18.62
N TYR A 82 9.45 23.47 -19.02
CA TYR A 82 8.19 23.79 -18.35
C TYR A 82 7.45 22.51 -18.00
N LEU A 83 6.95 22.42 -16.78
CA LEU A 83 6.05 21.35 -16.38
C LEU A 83 4.61 21.83 -16.52
N PHE A 84 3.81 21.04 -17.23
CA PHE A 84 2.38 21.20 -17.37
C PHE A 84 1.65 20.15 -16.55
N LYS A 85 0.64 20.59 -15.81
CA LYS A 85 -0.26 19.75 -15.04
C LYS A 85 -1.64 20.41 -15.02
N ASP A 86 -2.68 19.62 -15.12
CA ASP A 86 -4.07 20.11 -15.17
C ASP A 86 -4.30 21.14 -16.31
N GLY A 87 -3.63 20.93 -17.45
CA GLY A 87 -3.75 21.78 -18.64
C GLY A 87 -2.96 23.09 -18.58
N GLN A 88 -2.21 23.35 -17.50
CA GLN A 88 -1.54 24.64 -17.27
C GLN A 88 -0.06 24.48 -16.92
N PRO A 89 0.79 25.46 -17.24
CA PRO A 89 2.17 25.48 -16.78
C PRO A 89 2.21 25.76 -15.27
N VAL A 90 2.76 24.82 -14.50
CA VAL A 90 2.81 24.92 -13.02
C VAL A 90 4.16 25.39 -12.50
N ASP A 91 5.25 25.06 -13.18
CA ASP A 91 6.61 25.49 -12.84
C ASP A 91 7.57 25.25 -14.02
N GLY A 92 8.79 25.77 -13.96
CA GLY A 92 9.81 25.55 -14.97
C GLY A 92 11.17 26.13 -14.60
N PHE A 93 12.18 25.80 -15.41
CA PHE A 93 13.52 26.34 -15.26
C PHE A 93 14.17 26.63 -16.61
N GLN A 94 15.16 27.53 -16.59
CA GLN A 94 15.93 27.92 -17.76
C GLN A 94 17.41 27.53 -17.55
N GLY A 95 18.06 27.12 -18.64
CA GLY A 95 19.44 26.68 -18.63
C GLY A 95 19.64 25.27 -18.04
N PRO A 96 20.89 24.79 -18.01
CA PRO A 96 21.21 23.48 -17.45
C PRO A 96 21.02 23.48 -15.93
N GLN A 97 20.55 22.36 -15.38
CA GLN A 97 20.40 22.14 -13.94
C GLN A 97 21.07 20.81 -13.55
N PRO A 98 21.61 20.69 -12.32
CA PRO A 98 22.07 19.42 -11.78
C PRO A 98 20.94 18.38 -11.70
N GLU A 99 21.27 17.09 -11.77
CA GLU A 99 20.30 16.00 -11.69
C GLU A 99 19.47 16.05 -10.40
N GLU A 100 20.10 16.36 -9.27
CA GLU A 100 19.44 16.48 -7.97
C GLU A 100 18.35 17.55 -7.99
N VAL A 101 18.62 18.71 -8.58
CA VAL A 101 17.67 19.83 -8.68
C VAL A 101 16.49 19.46 -9.57
N ILE A 102 16.72 18.74 -10.67
CA ILE A 102 15.65 18.28 -11.56
C ILE A 102 14.78 17.23 -10.86
N ARG A 103 15.38 16.34 -10.08
CA ARG A 103 14.62 15.34 -9.29
C ARG A 103 13.75 16.00 -8.23
N GLU A 104 14.30 16.94 -7.46
CA GLU A 104 13.53 17.73 -6.50
C GLU A 104 12.41 18.53 -7.19
N PHE A 105 12.70 19.08 -8.37
CA PHE A 105 11.70 19.75 -9.20
C PHE A 105 10.54 18.80 -9.54
N LEU A 106 10.83 17.62 -10.07
CA LEU A 106 9.82 16.63 -10.46
C LEU A 106 9.02 16.12 -9.26
N GLN A 107 9.67 15.77 -8.16
CA GLN A 107 9.04 15.21 -6.96
C GLN A 107 7.92 16.09 -6.36
N ARG A 108 7.98 17.41 -6.58
CA ARG A 108 6.91 18.33 -6.15
C ARG A 108 5.58 18.12 -6.89
N PHE A 109 5.62 17.49 -8.06
CA PHE A 109 4.45 17.37 -8.95
C PHE A 109 4.09 15.93 -9.31
N LEU A 110 5.04 15.00 -9.20
CA LEU A 110 4.80 13.57 -9.39
C LEU A 110 3.96 12.97 -8.25
N PRO A 111 3.22 11.88 -8.51
CA PRO A 111 2.56 11.12 -7.45
C PRO A 111 3.58 10.68 -6.40
N LYS A 112 3.18 10.70 -5.11
CA LYS A 112 4.04 10.20 -4.05
C LYS A 112 4.15 8.67 -4.13
N ALA A 113 5.21 8.12 -3.54
CA ALA A 113 5.46 6.68 -3.57
C ALA A 113 4.30 5.87 -2.95
N GLU A 114 3.69 6.38 -1.87
CA GLU A 114 2.51 5.80 -1.24
C GLU A 114 1.28 5.79 -2.17
N ASP A 115 1.11 6.80 -3.01
CA ASP A 115 -0.02 6.90 -3.94
C ASP A 115 0.14 5.89 -5.08
N LEU A 116 1.36 5.70 -5.57
CA LEU A 116 1.66 4.67 -6.58
C LEU A 116 1.41 3.26 -6.03
N LYS A 117 1.84 2.98 -4.79
CA LYS A 117 1.58 1.70 -4.10
C LYS A 117 0.08 1.49 -3.87
N LEU A 118 -0.65 2.53 -3.49
CA LEU A 118 -2.11 2.46 -3.35
C LEU A 118 -2.79 2.15 -4.69
N ALA A 119 -2.38 2.82 -5.78
CA ALA A 119 -2.91 2.56 -7.11
C ALA A 119 -2.66 1.12 -7.56
N GLN A 120 -1.43 0.62 -7.40
CA GLN A 120 -1.08 -0.76 -7.71
C GLN A 120 -1.86 -1.76 -6.85
N ALA A 121 -2.04 -1.48 -5.56
CA ALA A 121 -2.85 -2.31 -4.69
C ALA A 121 -4.32 -2.33 -5.14
N ASN A 122 -4.88 -1.21 -5.56
CA ASN A 122 -6.26 -1.14 -6.06
C ASN A 122 -6.44 -1.97 -7.35
N GLU A 123 -5.46 -1.97 -8.26
CA GLU A 123 -5.48 -2.84 -9.44
C GLU A 123 -5.48 -4.32 -9.05
N LEU A 124 -4.65 -4.71 -8.09
CA LEU A 124 -4.62 -6.09 -7.56
C LEU A 124 -5.95 -6.46 -6.89
N LEU A 125 -6.56 -5.56 -6.13
CA LEU A 125 -7.87 -5.78 -5.51
C LEU A 125 -8.97 -5.96 -6.55
N GLN A 126 -8.98 -5.16 -7.61
CA GLN A 126 -9.91 -5.34 -8.74
C GLN A 126 -9.71 -6.67 -9.46
N ALA A 127 -8.47 -7.18 -9.51
CA ALA A 127 -8.16 -8.51 -10.02
C ALA A 127 -8.45 -9.66 -9.03
N GLY A 128 -8.92 -9.35 -7.80
CA GLY A 128 -9.19 -10.35 -6.75
C GLY A 128 -7.96 -10.81 -5.96
N ASN A 129 -6.79 -10.21 -6.19
CA ASN A 129 -5.51 -10.60 -5.59
C ASN A 129 -5.25 -9.87 -4.26
N ALA A 130 -6.16 -10.01 -3.29
CA ALA A 130 -6.08 -9.33 -2.00
C ALA A 130 -4.81 -9.66 -1.19
N ILE A 131 -4.29 -10.88 -1.31
CA ILE A 131 -3.05 -11.32 -0.62
C ILE A 131 -1.84 -10.51 -1.11
N GLU A 132 -1.76 -10.25 -2.42
CA GLU A 132 -0.66 -9.49 -3.04
C GLU A 132 -0.82 -7.98 -2.82
N ALA A 133 -2.05 -7.48 -2.73
CA ALA A 133 -2.33 -6.08 -2.42
C ALA A 133 -1.93 -5.70 -0.98
N LEU A 134 -2.08 -6.63 -0.03
CA LEU A 134 -1.84 -6.40 1.39
C LEU A 134 -0.45 -5.79 1.74
N PRO A 135 0.69 -6.35 1.28
CA PRO A 135 2.00 -5.77 1.59
C PRO A 135 2.17 -4.35 1.01
N LEU A 136 1.63 -4.08 -0.18
CA LEU A 136 1.68 -2.74 -0.79
C LEU A 136 0.90 -1.72 0.04
N LEU A 137 -0.31 -2.08 0.48
CA LEU A 137 -1.14 -1.23 1.33
C LEU A 137 -0.49 -0.97 2.70
N LYS A 138 0.12 -2.00 3.31
CA LYS A 138 0.83 -1.83 4.59
C LYS A 138 2.00 -0.84 4.45
N ASP A 139 2.79 -0.98 3.39
CA ASP A 139 3.92 -0.10 3.13
C ASP A 139 3.47 1.34 2.78
N ALA A 140 2.45 1.49 1.93
CA ALA A 140 1.84 2.78 1.62
C ALA A 140 1.28 3.48 2.86
N TRP A 141 0.60 2.73 3.74
CA TRP A 141 0.01 3.27 4.96
C TRP A 141 1.08 3.74 5.94
N GLN A 142 2.17 3.00 6.13
CA GLN A 142 3.29 3.42 6.98
C GLN A 142 4.02 4.65 6.40
N SER A 143 4.32 4.63 5.10
CA SER A 143 5.04 5.71 4.42
C SER A 143 4.26 7.03 4.37
N SER A 144 2.93 6.95 4.34
CA SER A 144 2.03 8.11 4.31
C SER A 144 1.73 8.70 5.69
N ASN A 145 2.43 8.28 6.74
CA ASN A 145 2.13 8.62 8.13
C ASN A 145 0.68 8.27 8.51
N GLN A 146 0.25 7.07 8.11
CA GLN A 146 -1.05 6.47 8.44
C GLN A 146 -2.26 7.25 7.89
N ARG A 147 -2.18 7.68 6.63
CA ARG A 147 -3.28 8.41 5.95
C ARG A 147 -4.58 7.60 5.95
N GLY A 148 -5.70 8.26 6.25
CA GLY A 148 -6.98 7.60 6.51
C GLY A 148 -7.56 6.82 5.33
N ASP A 149 -7.50 7.36 4.11
CA ASP A 149 -7.94 6.71 2.87
C ASP A 149 -7.23 5.38 2.62
N ILE A 150 -5.90 5.34 2.81
CA ILE A 150 -5.10 4.12 2.67
C ILE A 150 -5.45 3.15 3.79
N GLY A 151 -5.61 3.65 5.03
CA GLY A 151 -6.00 2.84 6.17
C GLY A 151 -7.36 2.15 5.97
N LEU A 152 -8.35 2.84 5.40
CA LEU A 152 -9.66 2.26 5.08
C LEU A 152 -9.54 1.12 4.05
N THR A 153 -8.76 1.32 2.99
CA THR A 153 -8.52 0.28 1.97
C THR A 153 -7.73 -0.90 2.54
N LEU A 154 -6.77 -0.64 3.43
CA LEU A 154 -6.02 -1.68 4.14
C LEU A 154 -6.95 -2.51 5.04
N ALA A 155 -7.80 -1.86 5.84
CA ALA A 155 -8.76 -2.54 6.71
C ALA A 155 -9.75 -3.41 5.91
N GLU A 156 -10.32 -2.87 4.83
CA GLU A 156 -11.21 -3.61 3.93
C GLU A 156 -10.53 -4.85 3.32
N THR A 157 -9.28 -4.70 2.89
CA THR A 157 -8.46 -5.83 2.39
C THR A 157 -8.22 -6.87 3.48
N GLN A 158 -7.93 -6.44 4.71
CA GLN A 158 -7.75 -7.34 5.85
C GLN A 158 -9.04 -8.10 6.18
N LEU A 159 -10.21 -7.47 6.12
CA LEU A 159 -11.51 -8.15 6.30
C LEU A 159 -11.79 -9.18 5.21
N THR A 160 -11.45 -8.86 3.95
CA THR A 160 -11.57 -9.82 2.83
C THR A 160 -10.70 -11.06 3.05
N LEU A 161 -9.57 -10.90 3.74
CA LEU A 161 -8.65 -11.98 4.12
C LEU A 161 -8.99 -12.61 5.49
N ASN A 162 -10.16 -12.28 6.06
CA ASN A 162 -10.61 -12.74 7.38
C ASN A 162 -9.63 -12.42 8.53
N ARG A 163 -8.95 -11.28 8.45
CA ARG A 163 -8.02 -10.76 9.47
C ARG A 163 -8.68 -9.62 10.24
N ILE A 164 -9.65 -9.98 11.08
CA ILE A 164 -10.58 -9.04 11.74
C ILE A 164 -9.82 -8.13 12.70
N GLU A 165 -8.94 -8.70 13.52
CA GLU A 165 -8.16 -8.00 14.55
C GLU A 165 -7.21 -6.98 13.93
N ASP A 166 -6.57 -7.39 12.84
CA ASP A 166 -5.67 -6.59 12.00
C ASP A 166 -6.42 -5.37 11.41
N ALA A 167 -7.64 -5.58 10.90
CA ALA A 167 -8.50 -4.52 10.37
C ALA A 167 -8.99 -3.56 11.47
N GLU A 168 -9.41 -4.08 12.61
CA GLU A 168 -9.86 -3.28 13.75
C GLU A 168 -8.74 -2.39 14.28
N ALA A 169 -7.52 -2.92 14.39
CA ALA A 169 -6.34 -2.15 14.79
C ALA A 169 -6.05 -0.99 13.83
N VAL A 170 -6.19 -1.21 12.51
CA VAL A 170 -6.05 -0.13 11.52
C VAL A 170 -7.17 0.90 11.66
N LEU A 171 -8.43 0.48 11.76
CA LEU A 171 -9.56 1.41 11.91
C LEU A 171 -9.48 2.25 13.21
N ALA A 172 -8.89 1.71 14.28
CA ALA A 172 -8.69 2.46 15.52
C ALA A 172 -7.78 3.68 15.33
N THR A 173 -6.86 3.65 14.35
CA THR A 173 -5.93 4.76 14.06
C THR A 173 -6.56 5.88 13.23
N ILE A 174 -7.71 5.64 12.59
CA ILE A 174 -8.32 6.58 11.64
C ILE A 174 -8.80 7.84 12.40
N PRO A 175 -8.35 9.04 12.00
CA PRO A 175 -8.76 10.30 12.60
C PRO A 175 -10.27 10.53 12.50
N LEU A 176 -10.86 11.21 13.50
CA LEU A 176 -12.31 11.44 13.55
C LEU A 176 -12.87 12.12 12.29
N GLN A 177 -12.11 13.04 11.69
CA GLN A 177 -12.48 13.76 10.46
C GLN A 177 -12.62 12.85 9.23
N ASP A 178 -11.93 11.70 9.24
CA ASP A 178 -11.91 10.74 8.13
C ASP A 178 -12.88 9.56 8.38
N ARG A 179 -13.65 9.58 9.48
CA ARG A 179 -14.63 8.54 9.82
C ARG A 179 -15.98 8.77 9.14
N ASP A 180 -15.96 8.60 7.82
CA ASP A 180 -17.11 8.74 6.94
C ASP A 180 -18.02 7.48 6.93
N THR A 181 -18.95 7.43 5.97
CA THR A 181 -19.83 6.28 5.76
C THR A 181 -19.06 4.99 5.48
N ARG A 182 -17.91 5.06 4.78
CA ARG A 182 -17.09 3.88 4.48
C ARG A 182 -16.48 3.32 5.75
N TYR A 183 -15.94 4.18 6.62
CA TYR A 183 -15.47 3.78 7.95
C TYR A 183 -16.56 3.06 8.75
N GLN A 184 -17.75 3.66 8.84
CA GLN A 184 -18.87 3.10 9.61
C GLN A 184 -19.31 1.73 9.06
N GLY A 185 -19.31 1.56 7.75
CA GLY A 185 -19.60 0.28 7.10
C GLY A 185 -18.60 -0.81 7.52
N LEU A 186 -17.30 -0.50 7.53
CA LEU A 186 -16.26 -1.45 7.95
C LEU A 186 -16.36 -1.81 9.43
N VAL A 187 -16.65 -0.82 10.30
CA VAL A 187 -16.88 -1.09 11.74
C VAL A 187 -18.10 -2.00 11.94
N ALA A 188 -19.22 -1.73 11.26
CA ALA A 188 -20.40 -2.57 11.34
C ALA A 188 -20.13 -3.99 10.81
N GLN A 189 -19.33 -4.11 9.74
CA GLN A 189 -18.92 -5.40 9.22
C GLN A 189 -18.09 -6.20 10.23
N ILE A 190 -17.10 -5.56 10.88
CA ILE A 190 -16.31 -6.18 11.96
C ILE A 190 -17.22 -6.67 13.08
N GLU A 191 -18.15 -5.83 13.54
CA GLU A 191 -19.05 -6.16 14.62
C GLU A 191 -19.93 -7.38 14.27
N LEU A 192 -20.48 -7.42 13.06
CA LEU A 192 -21.26 -8.57 12.59
C LEU A 192 -20.40 -9.85 12.48
N MET A 193 -19.15 -9.73 12.02
CA MET A 193 -18.23 -10.87 11.95
C MET A 193 -17.87 -11.39 13.35
N LYS A 194 -17.62 -10.49 14.31
CA LYS A 194 -17.36 -10.85 15.71
C LYS A 194 -18.57 -11.53 16.35
N GLN A 195 -19.77 -10.99 16.16
CA GLN A 195 -21.01 -11.59 16.65
C GLN A 195 -21.24 -12.98 16.05
N ALA A 196 -20.98 -13.15 14.75
CA ALA A 196 -21.09 -14.46 14.10
C ALA A 196 -20.08 -15.48 14.65
N ALA A 197 -18.91 -15.03 15.10
CA ALA A 197 -17.87 -15.85 15.70
C ALA A 197 -18.04 -16.04 17.24
N ASP A 198 -19.03 -15.40 17.86
CA ASP A 198 -19.28 -15.50 19.30
C ASP A 198 -20.45 -16.43 19.60
N THR A 199 -20.23 -17.74 19.38
CA THR A 199 -21.27 -18.75 19.52
C THR A 199 -21.66 -18.97 21.00
N PRO A 200 -22.89 -19.43 21.29
CA PRO A 200 -23.32 -19.76 22.66
C PRO A 200 -22.39 -20.77 23.36
N GLU A 201 -21.83 -21.71 22.60
CA GLU A 201 -20.86 -22.69 23.11
C GLU A 201 -19.55 -22.04 23.54
N ILE A 202 -19.03 -21.09 22.75
CA ILE A 202 -17.83 -20.32 23.11
C ILE A 202 -18.09 -19.48 24.36
N GLN A 203 -19.23 -18.80 24.43
CA GLN A 203 -19.60 -17.99 25.60
C GLN A 203 -19.66 -18.83 26.88
N LEU A 204 -20.26 -20.03 26.81
CA LEU A 204 -20.34 -20.94 27.95
C LEU A 204 -18.95 -21.44 28.39
N LEU A 205 -18.11 -21.85 27.44
CA LEU A 205 -16.75 -22.31 27.74
C LEU A 205 -15.88 -21.19 28.30
N GLN A 206 -16.01 -19.96 27.77
CA GLN A 206 -15.32 -18.79 28.29
C GLN A 206 -15.69 -18.54 29.76
N GLN A 207 -16.97 -18.57 30.10
CA GLN A 207 -17.42 -18.42 31.50
C GLN A 207 -16.84 -19.51 32.42
N GLN A 208 -16.72 -20.75 31.94
CA GLN A 208 -16.14 -21.85 32.71
C GLN A 208 -14.63 -21.68 32.91
N VAL A 209 -13.91 -21.24 31.87
CA VAL A 209 -12.47 -20.93 31.96
C VAL A 209 -12.24 -19.73 32.89
N ASP A 210 -13.09 -18.71 32.85
CA ASP A 210 -12.98 -17.54 33.75
C ASP A 210 -13.24 -17.93 35.22
N ALA A 211 -14.12 -18.91 35.45
CA ALA A 211 -14.40 -19.45 36.78
C ALA A 211 -13.28 -20.37 37.30
N ASP A 212 -12.59 -21.09 36.41
CA ASP A 212 -11.41 -21.91 36.74
C ASP A 212 -10.25 -21.69 35.74
N PRO A 213 -9.49 -20.59 35.89
CA PRO A 213 -8.44 -20.20 34.94
C PRO A 213 -7.22 -21.15 34.94
N THR A 214 -7.18 -22.12 35.85
CA THR A 214 -6.09 -23.10 35.93
C THR A 214 -6.41 -24.39 35.19
N ASN A 215 -7.66 -24.59 34.81
CA ASN A 215 -8.12 -25.80 34.15
C ASN A 215 -7.70 -25.84 32.67
N ALA A 216 -6.59 -26.53 32.41
CA ALA A 216 -6.08 -26.69 31.06
C ALA A 216 -7.02 -27.47 30.13
N GLU A 217 -7.87 -28.36 30.64
CA GLU A 217 -8.81 -29.11 29.79
C GLU A 217 -9.91 -28.21 29.23
N LEU A 218 -10.45 -27.30 30.06
CA LEU A 218 -11.40 -26.29 29.62
C LEU A 218 -10.77 -25.33 28.61
N ALA A 219 -9.53 -24.90 28.84
CA ALA A 219 -8.81 -24.05 27.90
C ALA A 219 -8.60 -24.72 26.53
N VAL A 220 -8.34 -26.04 26.50
CA VAL A 220 -8.24 -26.80 25.26
C VAL A 220 -9.59 -26.87 24.52
N GLN A 221 -10.68 -27.11 25.24
CA GLN A 221 -12.02 -27.15 24.65
C GLN A 221 -12.40 -25.79 24.06
N LEU A 222 -12.17 -24.71 24.81
CA LEU A 222 -12.39 -23.34 24.35
C LEU A 222 -11.56 -23.02 23.11
N ALA A 223 -10.25 -23.32 23.12
CA ALA A 223 -9.37 -23.07 21.99
C ALA A 223 -9.80 -23.82 20.71
N LEU A 224 -10.34 -25.03 20.84
CA LEU A 224 -10.90 -25.76 19.70
C LEU A 224 -12.15 -25.07 19.14
N GLN A 225 -13.05 -24.57 19.98
CA GLN A 225 -14.23 -23.83 19.52
C GLN A 225 -13.85 -22.49 18.90
N LEU A 226 -12.91 -21.76 19.51
CA LEU A 226 -12.35 -20.52 18.95
C LEU A 226 -11.71 -20.75 17.57
N HIS A 227 -10.95 -21.83 17.41
CA HIS A 227 -10.36 -22.21 16.11
C HIS A 227 -11.43 -22.48 15.04
N GLN A 228 -12.54 -23.15 15.38
CA GLN A 228 -13.62 -23.48 14.44
C GLN A 228 -14.26 -22.24 13.81
N VAL A 229 -14.34 -21.15 14.57
CA VAL A 229 -14.89 -19.86 14.09
C VAL A 229 -13.81 -18.89 13.59
N GLY A 230 -12.56 -19.34 13.49
CA GLY A 230 -11.45 -18.54 12.97
C GLY A 230 -10.79 -17.59 13.98
N ARG A 231 -11.20 -17.59 15.26
CA ARG A 231 -10.62 -16.82 16.37
C ARG A 231 -9.28 -17.43 16.84
N ASN A 232 -8.35 -17.56 15.90
CA ASN A 232 -7.12 -18.32 16.06
C ASN A 232 -6.12 -17.66 17.01
N GLU A 233 -6.06 -16.33 17.06
CA GLU A 233 -5.12 -15.64 17.97
C GLU A 233 -5.50 -15.91 19.43
N GLU A 234 -6.79 -15.81 19.77
CA GLU A 234 -7.30 -16.13 21.11
C GLU A 234 -7.09 -17.61 21.45
N ALA A 235 -7.37 -18.52 20.52
CA ALA A 235 -7.14 -19.95 20.71
C ALA A 235 -5.66 -20.26 21.04
N LEU A 236 -4.73 -19.69 20.26
CA LEU A 236 -3.30 -19.87 20.46
C LEU A 236 -2.81 -19.22 21.75
N GLU A 237 -3.33 -18.03 22.10
CA GLU A 237 -2.98 -17.33 23.33
C GLU A 237 -3.40 -18.12 24.57
N GLN A 238 -4.64 -18.62 24.59
CA GLN A 238 -5.16 -19.47 25.67
C GLN A 238 -4.26 -20.68 25.90
N LEU A 239 -3.99 -21.46 24.85
CA LEU A 239 -3.14 -22.65 24.94
C LEU A 239 -1.70 -22.31 25.36
N MET A 240 -1.11 -21.26 24.79
CA MET A 240 0.24 -20.83 25.11
C MET A 240 0.35 -20.36 26.58
N GLY A 241 -0.68 -19.73 27.12
CA GLY A 241 -0.75 -19.31 28.52
C GLY A 241 -0.62 -20.48 29.50
N HIS A 242 -1.25 -21.62 29.20
CA HIS A 242 -1.12 -22.84 30.01
C HIS A 242 0.24 -23.52 29.79
N LEU A 243 0.72 -23.62 28.55
CA LEU A 243 2.00 -24.27 28.23
C LEU A 243 3.21 -23.57 28.88
N LYS A 244 3.15 -22.24 29.04
CA LYS A 244 4.18 -21.48 29.77
C LYS A 244 4.30 -21.87 31.25
N LYS A 245 3.22 -22.41 31.85
CA LYS A 245 3.19 -22.86 33.24
C LYS A 245 3.49 -24.35 33.37
N ASP A 246 2.94 -25.15 32.46
CA ASP A 246 3.09 -26.60 32.44
C ASP A 246 3.11 -27.12 30.98
N LEU A 247 4.25 -27.64 30.54
CA LEU A 247 4.41 -28.24 29.21
C LEU A 247 3.60 -29.53 29.00
N THR A 248 3.15 -30.15 30.09
CA THR A 248 2.31 -31.35 30.09
C THR A 248 0.83 -31.05 30.36
N ALA A 249 0.43 -29.76 30.33
CA ALA A 249 -0.93 -29.31 30.59
C ALA A 249 -1.98 -30.14 29.85
N ALA A 250 -3.04 -30.50 30.58
CA ALA A 250 -4.12 -31.38 30.12
C ALA A 250 -3.60 -32.71 29.52
N ASN A 251 -2.65 -33.36 30.22
CA ASN A 251 -2.00 -34.60 29.79
C ASN A 251 -1.34 -34.50 28.40
N GLY A 252 -0.79 -33.33 28.07
CA GLY A 252 -0.14 -33.03 26.80
C GLY A 252 -1.09 -32.66 25.66
N SER A 253 -2.42 -32.67 25.88
CA SER A 253 -3.39 -32.28 24.86
C SER A 253 -3.28 -30.80 24.48
N ALA A 254 -2.96 -29.91 25.42
CA ALA A 254 -2.78 -28.49 25.12
C ALA A 254 -1.69 -28.23 24.10
N ARG A 255 -0.55 -28.91 24.24
CA ARG A 255 0.57 -28.83 23.29
C ARG A 255 0.17 -29.39 21.93
N LYS A 256 -0.50 -30.54 21.92
CA LYS A 256 -0.96 -31.18 20.69
C LYS A 256 -1.91 -30.26 19.92
N THR A 257 -2.96 -29.76 20.58
CA THR A 257 -3.94 -28.85 19.97
C THR A 257 -3.29 -27.59 19.43
N LEU A 258 -2.34 -26.99 20.17
CA LEU A 258 -1.62 -25.81 19.68
C LEU A 258 -0.82 -26.14 18.41
N MET A 259 -0.11 -27.27 18.37
CA MET A 259 0.63 -27.69 17.17
C MET A 259 -0.29 -28.01 15.99
N ASP A 260 -1.45 -28.61 16.24
CA ASP A 260 -2.44 -28.94 15.21
C ASP A 260 -3.05 -27.65 14.61
N ILE A 261 -3.41 -26.65 15.44
CA ILE A 261 -3.88 -25.33 14.96
C ILE A 261 -2.78 -24.64 14.14
N LEU A 262 -1.53 -24.64 14.61
CA LEU A 262 -0.41 -24.07 13.85
C LEU A 262 -0.21 -24.79 12.52
N ALA A 263 -0.36 -26.11 12.47
CA ALA A 263 -0.28 -26.87 11.23
C ALA A 263 -1.41 -26.50 10.27
N ALA A 264 -2.65 -26.36 10.77
CA ALA A 264 -3.83 -25.97 10.00
C ALA A 264 -3.69 -24.57 9.38
N LEU A 265 -3.10 -23.61 10.09
CA LEU A 265 -2.80 -22.27 9.58
C LEU A 265 -1.71 -22.25 8.48
N GLY A 266 -0.90 -23.31 8.38
CA GLY A 266 0.14 -23.42 7.37
C GLY A 266 1.39 -22.56 7.63
N THR A 267 2.38 -22.67 6.75
CA THR A 267 3.71 -22.04 6.91
C THR A 267 3.76 -20.58 6.48
N GLY A 268 2.84 -20.14 5.61
CA GLY A 268 2.75 -18.76 5.12
C GLY A 268 2.01 -17.80 6.04
N ASP A 269 1.39 -18.30 7.11
CA ASP A 269 0.63 -17.48 8.05
C ASP A 269 1.53 -16.79 9.09
N ALA A 270 1.36 -15.47 9.23
CA ALA A 270 2.20 -14.65 10.11
C ALA A 270 1.94 -14.91 11.60
N LEU A 271 0.68 -15.17 11.97
CA LEU A 271 0.29 -15.51 13.34
C LEU A 271 0.89 -16.86 13.74
N ALA A 272 0.78 -17.86 12.85
CA ALA A 272 1.38 -19.16 13.05
C ALA A 272 2.92 -19.07 13.14
N ALA A 273 3.57 -18.22 12.33
CA ALA A 273 5.00 -17.98 12.42
C ALA A 273 5.42 -17.36 13.77
N LYS A 274 4.66 -16.40 14.31
CA LYS A 274 4.86 -15.80 15.64
C LYS A 274 4.82 -16.87 16.73
N TYR A 275 3.74 -17.66 16.77
CA TYR A 275 3.54 -18.67 17.82
C TYR A 275 4.47 -19.89 17.69
N ARG A 276 4.90 -20.29 16.49
CA ARG A 276 5.94 -21.31 16.30
C ARG A 276 7.27 -20.92 16.94
N ARG A 277 7.70 -19.66 16.76
CA ARG A 277 8.93 -19.15 17.39
C ARG A 277 8.82 -19.17 18.90
N GLN A 278 7.69 -18.71 19.44
CA GLN A 278 7.42 -18.73 20.89
C GLN A 278 7.42 -20.16 21.46
N LEU A 279 6.76 -21.10 20.78
CA LEU A 279 6.76 -22.50 21.19
C LEU A 279 8.17 -23.09 21.18
N TYR A 280 8.95 -22.82 20.14
CA TYR A 280 10.33 -23.30 20.05
C TYR A 280 11.18 -22.79 21.23
N SER A 281 11.11 -21.48 21.55
CA SER A 281 11.82 -20.90 22.69
C SER A 281 11.35 -21.39 24.06
N LEU A 282 10.17 -22.01 24.14
CA LEU A 282 9.65 -22.57 25.38
C LEU A 282 10.11 -24.02 25.59
N LEU A 283 10.43 -24.74 24.50
CA LEU A 283 10.82 -26.15 24.51
C LEU A 283 12.33 -26.37 24.61
N TYR A 284 13.13 -25.37 24.24
CA TYR A 284 14.60 -25.42 24.14
C TYR A 284 15.21 -24.19 24.77
#